data_AF-A0A061RVA8-F1
#
_entry.id   AF-A0A061RVA8-F1
#
_cell.length_a   1.000
_cell.length_b   1.000
_cell.length_c   1.000
_cell.angle_alpha   90.00
_cell.angle_beta   90.00
_cell.angle_gamma   90.00
#
_symmetry.space_group_name_H-M   'P 1'
#
loop_
_entity.id
_entity.type
_entity.pdbx_description
1 polymer ?
#
loop_
_entity_poly.entity_id
_entity_poly.type
_entity_poly.pdbx_seq_one_letter_code
_entity_poly.pdbx_strand_id
1 'polypeptide(L)'
;MEVYGNKQTFNFEEVLRKNIVDSDYFRSIQAYQTWTEVIDEIYETVESVEPWLTGNARGPSTAFCCLFKLCSMKLSRREINDTLSHPDSPYIRAVGFLLLRYICNPKEIWSWVSSYVDDPEEFKPSPYGASITMGAFLRDLLLSQVGPTPTLGLALPVESWRGNLRWPALRILGASSAVAAVPWSVAPWPFLVCCGSARSLVGGGCRQ
;
A
#
# COMPACT_ATOMS: atom_id res chain seq x y z
N MET A 1 2.46 18.15 -11.04
CA MET A 1 1.15 17.86 -10.40
C MET A 1 1.19 18.42 -8.98
N GLU A 2 0.08 18.91 -8.42
CA GLU A 2 0.06 19.36 -7.02
C GLU A 2 -0.10 18.18 -6.06
N VAL A 3 0.71 18.13 -5.00
CA VAL A 3 0.64 17.08 -3.97
C VAL A 3 -0.63 17.25 -3.13
N TYR A 4 -1.48 16.22 -3.13
CA TYR A 4 -2.66 16.12 -2.29
C TYR A 4 -2.30 15.61 -0.87
N GLY A 5 -2.84 16.25 0.17
CA GLY A 5 -2.59 15.88 1.57
C GLY A 5 -1.38 16.61 2.19
N ASN A 6 -0.61 15.90 3.02
CA ASN A 6 0.51 16.51 3.74
C ASN A 6 1.76 16.62 2.85
N LYS A 7 2.20 17.86 2.58
CA LYS A 7 3.35 18.16 1.71
C LYS A 7 4.72 17.78 2.27
N GLN A 8 4.82 17.55 3.58
CA GLN A 8 6.09 17.17 4.22
C GLN A 8 6.23 15.66 4.35
N THR A 9 5.13 14.95 4.61
CA THR A 9 5.15 13.50 4.83
C THR A 9 4.69 12.71 3.61
N PHE A 10 4.11 13.35 2.59
CA PHE A 10 3.53 12.73 1.41
C PHE A 10 2.53 11.61 1.72
N ASN A 11 1.87 11.68 2.89
CA ASN A 11 0.94 10.65 3.39
C ASN A 11 1.58 9.28 3.68
N PHE A 12 2.90 9.22 3.84
CA PHE A 12 3.60 8.02 4.34
C PHE A 12 3.35 7.80 5.83
N GLU A 13 3.35 6.53 6.25
CA GLU A 13 3.37 6.14 7.65
C GLU A 13 4.62 6.71 8.35
N GLU A 14 4.46 7.19 9.59
CA GLU A 14 5.53 7.85 10.32
C GLU A 14 6.76 6.96 10.52
N VAL A 15 6.56 5.69 10.89
CA VAL A 15 7.66 4.74 11.13
C VAL A 15 8.40 4.46 9.83
N LEU A 16 7.68 4.21 8.74
CA LEU A 16 8.27 3.97 7.43
C LEU A 16 9.05 5.19 6.95
N ARG A 17 8.49 6.39 7.06
CA ARG A 17 9.15 7.63 6.67
C ARG A 17 10.45 7.85 7.43
N LYS A 18 10.46 7.64 8.76
CA LYS A 18 11.68 7.76 9.57
C LYS A 18 12.74 6.79 9.07
N ASN A 19 12.37 5.53 8.85
CA ASN A 19 13.29 4.51 8.39
C ASN A 19 13.83 4.79 6.98
N ILE A 20 13.02 5.34 6.07
CA ILE A 20 13.47 5.81 4.75
C ILE A 20 14.52 6.91 4.92
N VAL A 21 14.20 7.97 5.65
CA VAL A 21 15.09 9.14 5.81
C VAL A 21 16.41 8.77 6.49
N ASP A 22 16.38 7.82 7.43
CA ASP A 22 17.56 7.38 8.17
C ASP A 22 18.41 6.35 7.40
N SER A 23 17.87 5.76 6.33
CA SER A 23 18.55 4.72 5.54
C SER A 23 19.74 5.27 4.75
N ASP A 24 20.82 4.49 4.70
CA ASP A 24 22.00 4.81 3.89
C ASP A 24 21.70 4.81 2.39
N TYR A 25 20.80 3.93 1.96
CA TYR A 25 20.35 3.87 0.57
C TYR A 25 19.59 5.15 0.17
N PHE A 26 18.70 5.66 1.01
CA PHE A 26 18.04 6.92 0.69
C PHE A 26 19.04 8.09 0.61
N ARG A 27 20.06 8.11 1.48
CA ARG A 27 21.13 9.12 1.43
C ARG A 27 21.90 9.09 0.11
N SER A 28 22.15 7.93 -0.50
CA SER A 28 22.84 7.87 -1.79
C SER A 28 21.98 8.42 -2.94
N ILE A 29 20.70 8.03 -3.01
CA ILE A 29 19.78 8.47 -4.07
C ILE A 29 19.29 9.91 -3.87
N GLN A 30 19.50 10.51 -2.70
CA GLN A 30 19.20 11.92 -2.45
C GLN A 30 19.94 12.85 -3.42
N ALA A 31 21.14 12.46 -3.87
CA ALA A 31 21.96 13.22 -4.81
C ALA A 31 21.35 13.34 -6.22
N TYR A 32 20.47 12.41 -6.62
CA TYR A 32 19.83 12.44 -7.94
C TYR A 32 18.97 13.68 -8.10
N GLN A 33 19.15 14.38 -9.22
CA GLN A 33 18.46 15.65 -9.49
C GLN A 33 17.40 15.49 -10.57
N THR A 34 17.55 14.48 -11.43
CA THR A 34 16.69 14.28 -12.59
C THR A 34 15.76 13.09 -12.39
N TRP A 35 14.57 13.15 -13.01
CA TRP A 35 13.62 12.04 -12.98
C TRP A 35 14.22 10.77 -13.57
N THR A 36 14.97 10.89 -14.67
CA THR A 36 15.61 9.76 -15.37
C THR A 36 16.57 8.99 -14.47
N GLU A 37 17.43 9.66 -13.70
CA GLU A 37 18.32 8.98 -12.74
C GLU A 37 17.57 8.10 -11.74
N VAL A 38 16.40 8.55 -11.28
CA VAL A 38 15.58 7.78 -10.33
C VAL A 38 14.88 6.61 -11.04
N ILE A 39 14.49 6.77 -12.30
CA ILE A 39 13.89 5.70 -13.10
C ILE A 39 14.93 4.61 -13.42
N ASP A 40 16.14 5.02 -13.78
CA ASP A 40 17.26 4.10 -14.01
C ASP A 40 17.59 3.32 -12.73
N GLU A 41 17.61 4.00 -11.58
CA GLU A 41 17.80 3.34 -10.28
C GLU A 41 16.68 2.33 -9.98
N ILE A 42 15.42 2.66 -10.30
CA ILE A 42 14.29 1.73 -10.14
C ILE A 42 14.48 0.51 -11.04
N TYR A 43 14.89 0.72 -12.29
CA TYR A 43 15.13 -0.36 -13.24
C TYR A 43 16.21 -1.34 -12.75
N GLU A 44 17.30 -0.82 -12.20
CA GLU A 44 18.46 -1.62 -11.81
C GLU A 44 18.28 -2.31 -10.44
N THR A 45 17.53 -1.72 -9.50
CA THR A 45 17.55 -2.16 -8.09
C THR A 45 16.22 -2.67 -7.52
N VAL A 46 15.10 -2.42 -8.19
CA VAL A 46 13.78 -2.77 -7.64
C VAL A 46 13.32 -4.14 -8.11
N GLU A 47 13.22 -5.08 -7.16
CA GLU A 47 12.72 -6.44 -7.39
C GLU A 47 11.33 -6.69 -6.78
N SER A 48 10.87 -5.82 -5.88
CA SER A 48 9.56 -5.90 -5.22
C SER A 48 9.02 -4.52 -4.88
N VAL A 49 7.70 -4.40 -4.75
CA VAL A 49 7.00 -3.13 -4.45
C VAL A 49 6.33 -3.17 -3.07
N GLU A 50 6.87 -3.97 -2.15
CA GLU A 50 6.45 -3.97 -0.75
C GLU A 50 7.04 -2.77 0.00
N PRO A 51 6.37 -2.21 1.02
CA PRO A 51 6.90 -1.10 1.81
C PRO A 51 8.12 -1.46 2.65
N TRP A 52 8.16 -2.69 3.15
CA TRP A 52 9.15 -3.17 4.09
C TRP A 52 9.96 -4.30 3.44
N LEU A 53 11.26 -4.35 3.75
CA LEU A 53 12.05 -5.54 3.46
C LEU A 53 11.54 -6.70 4.32
N THR A 54 11.50 -7.88 3.72
CA THR A 54 11.03 -9.08 4.39
C THR A 54 12.00 -9.53 5.49
N GLY A 55 11.47 -9.79 6.70
CA GLY A 55 12.24 -10.30 7.84
C GLY A 55 11.97 -9.52 9.13
N ASN A 56 12.82 -9.72 10.15
CA ASN A 56 12.73 -9.02 11.44
C ASN A 56 13.28 -7.58 11.41
N ALA A 57 13.93 -7.19 10.32
CA ALA A 57 14.42 -5.83 10.14
C ALA A 57 13.31 -5.00 9.48
N ARG A 58 12.79 -4.00 10.20
CA ARG A 58 11.86 -2.99 9.65
C ARG A 58 12.60 -2.02 8.70
N GLY A 59 13.43 -2.53 7.81
CA GLY A 59 14.14 -1.74 6.80
C GLY A 59 13.18 -1.31 5.69
N PRO A 60 13.28 -0.08 5.16
CA PRO A 60 12.49 0.35 4.02
C PRO A 60 12.95 -0.40 2.77
N SER A 61 12.02 -0.71 1.85
CA SER A 61 12.40 -1.27 0.55
C SER A 61 13.04 -0.22 -0.36
N THR A 62 13.84 -0.67 -1.33
CA THR A 62 14.44 0.18 -2.37
C THR A 62 13.35 0.90 -3.18
N ALA A 63 12.26 0.20 -3.50
CA ALA A 63 11.10 0.77 -4.18
C ALA A 63 10.49 1.95 -3.42
N PHE A 64 10.33 1.84 -2.09
CA PHE A 64 9.74 2.91 -1.28
C PHE A 64 10.69 4.08 -1.04
N CYS A 65 12.00 3.83 -0.99
CA CYS A 65 13.00 4.89 -1.01
C CYS A 65 12.94 5.69 -2.33
N CYS A 66 12.87 5.02 -3.48
CA CYS A 66 12.72 5.66 -4.80
C CYS A 66 11.39 6.39 -4.92
N LEU A 67 10.28 5.79 -4.46
CA LEU A 67 8.96 6.42 -4.42
C LEU A 67 8.98 7.71 -3.60
N PHE A 68 9.59 7.69 -2.42
CA PHE A 68 9.69 8.88 -1.57
C PHE A 68 10.56 9.97 -2.23
N LYS A 69 11.64 9.58 -2.91
CA LYS A 69 12.45 10.49 -3.74
C LYS A 69 11.60 11.13 -4.84
N LEU A 70 10.84 10.35 -5.61
CA LEU A 70 9.93 10.85 -6.65
C LEU A 70 8.87 11.80 -6.08
N CYS A 71 8.29 11.50 -4.91
CA CYS A 71 7.33 12.38 -4.24
C CYS A 71 7.92 13.75 -3.89
N SER A 72 9.20 13.78 -3.50
CA SER A 72 9.91 15.02 -3.13
C SER A 72 10.29 15.89 -4.34
N MET A 73 10.25 15.31 -5.55
CA MET A 73 10.59 15.98 -6.80
C MET A 73 9.36 16.63 -7.43
N LYS A 74 9.57 17.70 -8.19
CA LYS A 74 8.49 18.38 -8.92
C LYS A 74 8.27 17.75 -10.29
N LEU A 75 7.56 16.63 -10.32
CA LEU A 75 7.26 15.92 -11.56
C LEU A 75 6.19 16.64 -12.41
N SER A 76 6.48 16.74 -13.70
CA SER A 76 5.57 17.18 -14.75
C SER A 76 4.52 16.10 -15.06
N ARG A 77 3.41 16.51 -15.68
CA ARG A 77 2.36 15.57 -16.12
C ARG A 77 2.91 14.57 -17.16
N ARG A 78 3.91 14.97 -17.95
CA ARG A 78 4.56 14.12 -18.94
C ARG A 78 5.41 13.05 -18.26
N GLU A 79 6.28 13.40 -17.33
CA GLU A 79 7.12 12.43 -16.61
C GLU A 79 6.29 11.38 -15.86
N ILE A 80 5.17 11.80 -15.25
CA ILE A 80 4.24 10.85 -14.61
C ILE A 80 3.65 9.91 -15.66
N ASN A 81 3.19 10.43 -16.80
CA ASN A 81 2.65 9.59 -17.86
C ASN A 81 3.71 8.61 -18.41
N ASP A 82 4.93 9.10 -18.63
CA ASP A 82 6.06 8.31 -19.11
C ASP A 82 6.46 7.22 -18.10
N THR A 83 6.28 7.48 -16.79
CA THR A 83 6.48 6.46 -15.73
C THR A 83 5.39 5.38 -15.77
N LEU A 84 4.12 5.75 -16.01
CA LEU A 84 2.99 4.81 -16.02
C LEU A 84 2.96 3.91 -17.26
N SER A 85 3.40 4.43 -18.40
CA SER A 85 3.48 3.71 -19.68
C SER A 85 4.89 3.22 -20.02
N HIS A 86 5.78 3.12 -19.03
CA HIS A 86 7.17 2.77 -19.26
C HIS A 86 7.31 1.32 -19.78
N PRO A 87 7.96 1.07 -20.94
CA PRO A 87 8.02 -0.27 -21.53
C PRO A 87 9.09 -1.18 -20.91
N ASP A 88 10.12 -0.61 -20.28
CA ASP A 88 11.32 -1.38 -19.93
C ASP A 88 11.15 -2.26 -18.69
N SER A 89 10.29 -1.88 -17.74
CA SER A 89 10.07 -2.68 -16.52
C SER A 89 8.69 -2.46 -15.90
N PRO A 90 7.98 -3.54 -15.52
CA PRO A 90 6.71 -3.43 -14.81
C PRO A 90 6.89 -2.79 -13.42
N TYR A 91 8.07 -2.87 -12.81
CA TYR A 91 8.35 -2.26 -11.50
C TYR A 91 8.34 -0.73 -11.56
N ILE A 92 8.83 -0.14 -12.66
CA ILE A 92 8.75 1.31 -12.91
C ILE A 92 7.28 1.74 -12.94
N ARG A 93 6.45 0.98 -13.67
CA ARG A 93 5.01 1.23 -13.78
C ARG A 93 4.30 1.09 -12.43
N ALA A 94 4.60 0.02 -11.68
CA ALA A 94 4.05 -0.23 -10.35
C ALA A 94 4.39 0.90 -9.36
N VAL A 95 5.63 1.37 -9.35
CA VAL A 95 6.05 2.55 -8.55
C VAL A 95 5.31 3.81 -9.02
N GLY A 96 5.07 3.98 -10.33
CA GLY A 96 4.24 5.06 -10.87
C GLY A 96 2.79 5.04 -10.35
N PHE A 97 2.16 3.86 -10.30
CA PHE A 97 0.82 3.72 -9.73
C PHE A 97 0.79 4.01 -8.22
N LEU A 98 1.82 3.57 -7.48
CA LEU A 98 2.01 3.93 -6.07
C LEU A 98 2.15 5.46 -5.92
N LEU A 99 2.95 6.12 -6.75
CA LEU A 99 3.10 7.57 -6.74
C LEU A 99 1.74 8.28 -6.88
N LEU A 100 0.93 7.90 -7.87
CA LEU A 100 -0.42 8.44 -8.02
C LEU A 100 -1.25 8.25 -6.74
N ARG A 101 -1.16 7.08 -6.11
CA ARG A 101 -1.92 6.78 -4.90
C ARG A 101 -1.57 7.67 -3.71
N TYR A 102 -0.31 8.10 -3.60
CA TYR A 102 0.18 8.92 -2.48
C TYR A 102 0.00 10.42 -2.70
N ILE A 103 0.23 10.93 -3.92
CA ILE A 103 0.29 12.37 -4.17
C ILE A 103 -0.86 12.91 -5.03
N CYS A 104 -1.60 12.08 -5.75
CA CYS A 104 -2.65 12.55 -6.65
C CYS A 104 -3.97 12.81 -5.89
N ASN A 105 -4.75 13.77 -6.39
CA ASN A 105 -6.10 14.03 -5.89
C ASN A 105 -6.99 12.81 -6.17
N PRO A 106 -7.72 12.26 -5.18
CA PRO A 106 -8.63 11.13 -5.37
C PRO A 106 -9.62 11.30 -6.52
N LYS A 107 -10.04 12.54 -6.79
CA LYS A 107 -10.99 12.86 -7.87
C LYS A 107 -10.38 12.72 -9.26
N GLU A 108 -9.06 12.85 -9.39
CA GLU A 108 -8.36 12.83 -10.68
C GLU A 108 -7.73 11.48 -10.98
N ILE A 109 -7.46 10.64 -9.97
CA ILE A 109 -6.76 9.35 -10.14
C ILE A 109 -7.38 8.48 -11.24
N TRP A 110 -8.72 8.40 -11.32
CA TRP A 110 -9.38 7.60 -12.36
C TRP A 110 -8.97 7.99 -13.79
N SER A 111 -8.79 9.29 -14.05
CA SER A 111 -8.38 9.78 -15.37
C SER A 111 -6.98 9.31 -15.79
N TRP A 112 -6.11 9.00 -14.83
CA TRP A 112 -4.77 8.49 -15.08
C TRP A 112 -4.72 6.98 -15.23
N VAL A 113 -5.56 6.26 -14.48
CA VAL A 113 -5.43 4.80 -14.32
C VAL A 113 -6.41 4.00 -15.18
N SER A 114 -7.46 4.64 -15.71
CA SER A 114 -8.54 3.95 -16.43
C SER A 114 -8.09 3.07 -17.60
N SER A 115 -7.04 3.46 -18.34
CA SER A 115 -6.48 2.66 -19.44
C SER A 115 -5.69 1.43 -18.99
N TYR A 116 -5.33 1.35 -17.71
CA TYR A 116 -4.43 0.32 -17.16
C TYR A 116 -5.15 -0.69 -16.26
N VAL A 117 -6.47 -0.55 -16.05
CA VAL A 117 -7.25 -1.41 -15.13
C VAL A 117 -7.27 -2.88 -15.58
N ASP A 118 -7.23 -3.10 -16.88
CA ASP A 118 -7.24 -4.43 -17.51
C ASP A 118 -5.88 -4.79 -18.14
N ASP A 119 -4.81 -4.16 -17.65
CA ASP A 119 -3.47 -4.41 -18.16
C ASP A 119 -3.03 -5.87 -17.89
N PRO A 120 -2.71 -6.64 -18.95
CA PRO A 120 -2.36 -8.06 -18.84
C PRO A 120 -0.89 -8.31 -18.47
N GLU A 121 -0.04 -7.28 -18.38
CA GLU A 121 1.37 -7.46 -18.04
C GLU A 121 1.51 -8.09 -16.65
N GLU A 122 2.29 -9.17 -16.55
CA GLU A 122 2.51 -9.89 -15.30
C GLU A 122 3.80 -9.45 -14.62
N PHE A 123 3.75 -9.31 -13.30
CA PHE A 123 4.92 -9.07 -12.48
C PHE A 123 4.72 -9.63 -11.06
N LYS A 124 5.77 -9.58 -10.26
CA LYS A 124 5.78 -10.12 -8.90
C LYS A 124 5.93 -8.99 -7.87
N PRO A 125 4.83 -8.56 -7.22
CA PRO A 125 4.88 -7.41 -6.32
C PRO A 125 5.60 -7.70 -5.00
N SER A 126 5.62 -8.97 -4.58
CA SER A 126 6.21 -9.45 -3.33
C SER A 126 7.24 -10.55 -3.63
N PRO A 127 8.42 -10.59 -2.99
CA PRO A 127 9.44 -11.60 -3.26
C PRO A 127 8.97 -13.03 -2.94
N TYR A 128 8.00 -13.21 -2.04
CA TYR A 128 7.42 -14.51 -1.68
C TYR A 128 6.00 -14.71 -2.23
N GLY A 129 5.43 -13.70 -2.91
CA GLY A 129 4.08 -13.74 -3.46
C GLY A 129 3.97 -14.45 -4.82
N ALA A 130 2.73 -14.65 -5.25
CA ALA A 130 2.42 -15.09 -6.61
C ALA A 130 2.57 -13.93 -7.61
N SER A 131 2.87 -14.25 -8.86
CA SER A 131 2.78 -13.28 -9.96
C SER A 131 1.32 -12.87 -10.15
N ILE A 132 1.10 -11.58 -10.37
CA ILE A 132 -0.22 -11.00 -10.64
C ILE A 132 -0.13 -10.08 -11.87
N THR A 133 -1.26 -9.79 -12.49
CA THR A 133 -1.31 -8.80 -13.57
C THR A 133 -1.24 -7.38 -13.02
N MET A 134 -0.69 -6.46 -13.81
CA MET A 134 -0.60 -5.04 -13.48
C MET A 134 -1.99 -4.44 -13.23
N GLY A 135 -2.98 -4.82 -14.03
CA GLY A 135 -4.37 -4.41 -13.81
C GLY A 135 -4.96 -4.94 -12.50
N ALA A 136 -4.61 -6.16 -12.08
CA ALA A 136 -5.02 -6.69 -10.78
C ALA A 136 -4.33 -5.93 -9.62
N PHE A 137 -3.03 -5.65 -9.73
CA PHE A 137 -2.28 -4.85 -8.77
C PHE A 137 -2.90 -3.45 -8.60
N LEU A 138 -3.17 -2.76 -9.71
CA LEU A 138 -3.78 -1.44 -9.71
C LEU A 138 -5.16 -1.43 -9.07
N ARG A 139 -6.01 -2.43 -9.37
CA ARG A 139 -7.32 -2.57 -8.74
C ARG A 139 -7.20 -2.77 -7.24
N ASP A 140 -6.29 -3.65 -6.79
CA ASP A 140 -6.03 -3.87 -5.37
C ASP A 140 -5.53 -2.59 -4.68
N LEU A 141 -4.63 -1.84 -5.33
CA LEU A 141 -4.11 -0.56 -4.82
C LEU A 141 -5.20 0.51 -4.63
N LEU A 142 -6.17 0.57 -5.54
CA LEU A 142 -7.29 1.50 -5.48
C LEU A 142 -8.38 1.07 -4.48
N LEU A 143 -8.55 -0.25 -4.29
CA LEU A 143 -9.61 -0.85 -3.48
C LEU A 143 -9.17 -1.29 -2.08
N SER A 144 -7.88 -1.25 -1.75
CA SER A 144 -7.23 -1.71 -0.50
C SER A 144 -7.75 -1.09 0.82
N GLN A 145 -8.90 -0.44 0.81
CA GLN A 145 -9.68 -0.09 2.00
C GLN A 145 -10.64 -1.22 2.46
N VAL A 146 -10.88 -2.28 1.65
CA VAL A 146 -12.02 -3.22 1.85
C VAL A 146 -11.65 -4.71 1.90
N GLY A 147 -10.40 -5.11 1.64
CA GLY A 147 -10.02 -6.54 1.52
C GLY A 147 -9.15 -7.09 2.66
N PRO A 148 -9.26 -8.39 3.03
CA PRO A 148 -8.37 -9.07 3.98
C PRO A 148 -7.11 -9.61 3.29
N THR A 149 -6.54 -8.89 2.32
CA THR A 149 -5.35 -9.33 1.57
C THR A 149 -4.09 -8.73 2.19
N PRO A 150 -3.19 -9.55 2.77
CA PRO A 150 -2.03 -9.07 3.52
C PRO A 150 -0.85 -8.64 2.62
N THR A 151 -1.03 -8.61 1.30
CA THR A 151 0.08 -8.60 0.33
C THR A 151 0.88 -7.31 0.26
N LEU A 152 0.34 -6.18 0.72
CA LEU A 152 1.05 -4.90 0.68
C LEU A 152 1.20 -4.22 2.03
N GLY A 153 0.49 -4.66 3.08
CA GLY A 153 0.56 -4.03 4.40
C GLY A 153 0.26 -2.52 4.42
N LEU A 154 -0.25 -1.96 3.31
CA LEU A 154 -0.53 -0.55 3.13
C LEU A 154 -1.88 -0.20 3.76
N ALA A 155 -1.97 -0.31 5.09
CA ALA A 155 -3.04 0.30 5.86
C ALA A 155 -2.85 1.83 5.88
N LEU A 156 -2.95 2.48 4.72
CA LEU A 156 -2.86 3.93 4.62
C LEU A 156 -4.21 4.55 4.98
N PRO A 157 -4.23 5.56 5.87
CA PRO A 157 -5.46 6.19 6.30
C PRO A 157 -6.03 7.01 5.15
N VAL A 158 -7.25 6.69 4.75
CA VAL A 158 -7.91 7.35 3.63
C VAL A 158 -9.36 7.68 3.96
N GLU A 159 -9.53 8.34 5.10
CA GLU A 159 -10.85 8.80 5.56
C GLU A 159 -11.55 9.75 4.57
N SER A 160 -10.83 10.36 3.62
CA SER A 160 -11.41 11.29 2.63
C SER A 160 -12.10 10.63 1.42
N TRP A 161 -12.06 9.30 1.28
CA TRP A 161 -12.57 8.64 0.07
C TRP A 161 -14.02 8.17 0.18
N ARG A 162 -14.60 8.18 1.40
CA ARG A 162 -16.01 7.77 1.63
C ARG A 162 -17.03 8.72 1.00
N GLY A 163 -16.68 9.98 0.71
CA GLY A 163 -17.66 11.03 0.42
C GLY A 163 -17.97 11.31 -1.05
N ASN A 164 -17.13 10.87 -2.00
CA ASN A 164 -17.22 11.35 -3.40
C ASN A 164 -17.14 10.25 -4.47
N LEU A 165 -17.03 8.98 -4.07
CA LEU A 165 -16.99 7.88 -5.02
C LEU A 165 -18.40 7.43 -5.41
N ARG A 166 -19.05 8.20 -6.28
CA ARG A 166 -20.20 7.70 -7.05
C ARG A 166 -19.66 6.85 -8.19
N TRP A 167 -19.20 5.64 -7.87
CA TRP A 167 -18.70 4.68 -8.86
C TRP A 167 -19.82 4.27 -9.83
N PRO A 168 -19.58 4.22 -11.16
CA PRO A 168 -20.37 3.42 -12.10
C PRO A 168 -20.05 1.91 -12.02
N ALA A 169 -19.06 1.52 -11.21
CA ALA A 169 -18.38 0.21 -11.27
C ALA A 169 -19.01 -0.91 -10.40
N LEU A 170 -20.30 -0.86 -10.09
CA LEU A 170 -21.00 -2.04 -9.53
C LEU A 170 -21.28 -3.13 -10.59
N ARG A 171 -20.80 -2.95 -11.84
CA ARG A 171 -20.95 -3.91 -12.94
C ARG A 171 -19.67 -4.64 -13.36
N ILE A 172 -18.52 -4.36 -12.76
CA ILE A 172 -17.25 -5.06 -13.11
C ILE A 172 -17.00 -6.28 -12.20
N LEU A 173 -17.72 -6.41 -11.08
CA LEU A 173 -17.77 -7.64 -10.31
C LEU A 173 -18.90 -8.54 -10.80
N GLY A 174 -18.73 -9.06 -12.01
CA GLY A 174 -19.33 -10.33 -12.40
C GLY A 174 -18.65 -11.44 -11.61
N ALA A 175 -19.44 -12.17 -10.83
CA ALA A 175 -19.02 -13.23 -9.93
C ALA A 175 -18.11 -14.29 -10.58
N SER A 176 -17.01 -14.62 -9.90
CA SER A 176 -16.50 -15.98 -9.59
C SER A 176 -15.15 -15.78 -8.87
N SER A 177 -14.83 -16.31 -7.69
CA SER A 177 -15.26 -17.53 -7.03
C SER A 177 -15.22 -17.36 -5.50
N ALA A 178 -16.02 -18.18 -4.84
CA ALA A 178 -16.27 -18.31 -3.41
C ALA A 178 -15.10 -18.03 -2.44
N VAL A 179 -15.34 -17.16 -1.46
CA VAL A 179 -14.87 -17.35 -0.08
C VAL A 179 -16.02 -16.96 0.85
N ALA A 180 -16.34 -17.88 1.75
CA ALA A 180 -17.49 -17.82 2.65
C ALA A 180 -17.51 -16.56 3.52
N ALA A 181 -18.65 -15.88 3.53
CA ALA A 181 -18.96 -14.84 4.50
C ALA A 181 -19.14 -15.48 5.89
N VAL A 182 -18.35 -15.06 6.87
CA VAL A 182 -18.69 -15.23 8.29
C VAL A 182 -19.45 -13.97 8.72
N PRO A 183 -20.71 -14.05 9.18
CA PRO A 183 -21.49 -12.87 9.52
C PRO A 183 -21.04 -12.25 10.84
N TRP A 184 -20.75 -10.95 10.82
CA TRP A 184 -20.57 -10.14 12.02
C TRP A 184 -21.91 -9.87 12.69
N SER A 185 -22.15 -10.53 13.82
CA SER A 185 -23.25 -10.20 14.73
C SER A 185 -22.68 -9.89 16.11
N VAL A 186 -22.60 -8.59 16.38
CA VAL A 186 -22.85 -7.90 17.66
C VAL A 186 -22.29 -8.52 18.95
N ALA A 187 -21.28 -7.86 19.55
CA ALA A 187 -21.21 -7.74 21.01
C ALA A 187 -20.36 -6.52 21.42
N PRO A 188 -20.83 -5.70 22.40
CA PRO A 188 -20.20 -4.47 22.85
C PRO A 188 -19.19 -4.69 23.99
N TRP A 189 -18.35 -3.67 24.21
CA TRP A 189 -17.46 -3.53 25.37
C TRP A 189 -18.24 -3.57 26.70
N PRO A 190 -17.58 -3.93 27.82
CA PRO A 190 -17.34 -2.89 28.82
C PRO A 190 -16.01 -2.98 29.60
N PHE A 191 -15.58 -1.82 30.10
CA PHE A 191 -14.61 -1.63 31.18
C PHE A 191 -15.32 -1.66 32.57
N LEU A 192 -14.52 -1.82 33.63
CA LEU A 192 -14.75 -1.60 35.09
C LEU A 192 -15.12 -2.80 36.00
N VAL A 193 -14.07 -3.35 36.64
CA VAL A 193 -13.80 -3.37 38.11
C VAL A 193 -14.99 -3.18 39.07
N CYS A 194 -15.27 -4.18 39.93
CA CYS A 194 -15.17 -4.08 41.41
C CYS A 194 -15.64 -5.34 42.17
N CYS A 195 -14.95 -5.61 43.29
CA CYS A 195 -15.38 -6.28 44.53
C CYS A 195 -15.80 -7.77 44.57
N GLY A 196 -15.00 -8.56 45.32
CA GLY A 196 -15.44 -8.93 46.68
C GLY A 196 -15.97 -10.34 46.93
N SER A 197 -15.07 -11.21 47.39
CA SER A 197 -15.19 -12.07 48.59
C SER A 197 -16.23 -13.21 48.70
N ALA A 198 -15.66 -14.40 48.92
CA ALA A 198 -15.99 -15.41 49.95
C ALA A 198 -16.86 -16.65 49.62
N ARG A 199 -16.22 -17.81 49.93
CA ARG A 199 -16.75 -19.07 50.52
C ARG A 199 -17.62 -19.97 49.62
N SER A 200 -17.59 -21.30 49.70
CA SER A 200 -16.79 -22.32 50.40
C SER A 200 -17.32 -23.71 49.97
N LEU A 201 -16.47 -24.76 50.06
CA LEU A 201 -16.79 -26.21 50.16
C LEU A 201 -17.37 -26.86 48.87
N VAL A 202 -16.97 -28.03 48.37
CA VAL A 202 -16.61 -29.38 48.91
C VAL A 202 -15.76 -30.02 47.77
N GLY A 203 -14.62 -30.72 47.92
CA GLY A 203 -14.28 -31.87 48.76
C GLY A 203 -14.02 -33.10 47.86
N GLY A 204 -12.82 -33.70 47.94
CA GLY A 204 -12.56 -35.10 47.54
C GLY A 204 -11.49 -35.34 46.46
N GLY A 205 -10.40 -36.03 46.83
CA GLY A 205 -9.55 -36.76 45.86
C GLY A 205 -8.07 -36.86 46.21
N CYS A 206 -7.69 -37.87 47.02
CA CYS A 206 -6.32 -38.25 47.35
C CYS A 206 -5.41 -38.52 46.13
N ARG A 207 -4.11 -38.20 46.26
CA ARG A 207 -2.99 -39.11 45.97
C ARG A 207 -1.67 -38.59 46.58
N GLN A 208 -1.13 -39.44 47.45
CA GLN A 208 0.24 -39.61 47.98
C GLN A 208 1.10 -38.38 48.28
#